data_AF-A0A0F9FXL5-F1
#
_entry.id   AF-A0A0F9FXL5-F1
#
_cell.length_a   1.000
_cell.length_b   1.000
_cell.length_c   1.000
_cell.angle_alpha   90.00
_cell.angle_beta   90.00
_cell.angle_gamma   90.00
#
_symmetry.space_group_name_H-M   'P 1'
#
loop_
_entity.id
_entity.type
_entity.pdbx_description
1 polymer ?
#
loop_
_entity_poly.entity_id
_entity_poly.type
_entity_poly.pdbx_seq_one_letter_code
_entity_poly.pdbx_strand_id
1 'polypeptide(L)'
;LHSQYKDEQFITDPTLAIGTNDTKKVKHSDFSYEIKSKSYSKSSSEVALTGSAIPQGLYGAWSLKIDTDGTITVAAASDNVTGYATPRIALDALNVSDSDSAYMGYVTVTKSDGAFTPDTTALDASNVTDTYTDGKFENRGEPTSALLFGSNLYVRPKPNDIYELEALSIADRPTAFADDDAVPDDTKWGPVIASMSALFFLQRNGEDAIAAQVAVVAKKYMSSIRADKVKRLLGQVVQRSY
;
A
#
# COMPACT_ATOMS: atom_id res chain seq x y z
N LEU A 1 12.26 -22.54 -0.84
CA LEU A 1 11.42 -21.67 0.00
C LEU A 1 11.00 -20.47 -0.84
N HIS A 2 9.82 -20.52 -1.46
CA HIS A 2 9.23 -19.40 -2.19
C HIS A 2 8.47 -18.54 -1.18
N SER A 3 9.00 -17.36 -0.84
CA SER A 3 8.44 -16.51 0.22
C SER A 3 7.94 -15.14 -0.26
N GLN A 4 8.07 -14.86 -1.56
CA GLN A 4 7.89 -13.49 -2.06
C GLN A 4 6.42 -13.06 -2.14
N TYR A 5 5.48 -14.02 -2.22
CA TYR A 5 4.04 -13.72 -2.32
C TYR A 5 3.16 -14.73 -1.57
N LYS A 6 3.37 -14.94 -0.27
CA LYS A 6 2.59 -15.93 0.51
C LYS A 6 1.07 -15.74 0.45
N ASP A 7 0.63 -14.52 0.20
CA ASP A 7 -0.78 -14.18 0.14
C ASP A 7 -1.34 -14.30 -1.30
N GLU A 8 -0.48 -14.36 -2.32
CA GLU A 8 -0.89 -14.52 -3.73
C GLU A 8 -0.65 -15.95 -4.21
N GLN A 9 -1.34 -16.34 -5.28
CA GLN A 9 -1.19 -17.68 -5.87
C GLN A 9 -0.14 -17.74 -6.99
N PHE A 10 0.43 -16.60 -7.40
CA PHE A 10 1.54 -16.58 -8.36
C PHE A 10 2.88 -16.64 -7.63
N ILE A 11 3.83 -17.32 -8.26
CA ILE A 11 5.22 -17.49 -7.78
C ILE A 11 6.09 -16.37 -8.36
N THR A 12 5.89 -16.04 -9.62
CA THR A 12 6.48 -14.89 -10.32
C THR A 12 5.36 -14.01 -10.87
N ASP A 13 5.61 -12.72 -10.98
CA ASP A 13 4.57 -11.75 -11.33
C ASP A 13 4.02 -11.95 -12.75
N PRO A 14 2.69 -12.04 -12.93
CA PRO A 14 2.06 -12.07 -14.26
C PRO A 14 2.31 -10.81 -15.08
N THR A 15 2.56 -9.66 -14.44
CA THR A 15 2.83 -8.37 -15.09
C THR A 15 1.74 -8.04 -16.11
N LEU A 16 0.50 -7.86 -15.64
CA LEU A 16 -0.61 -7.51 -16.51
C LEU A 16 -0.41 -6.14 -17.17
N ALA A 17 -0.68 -6.07 -18.48
CA ALA A 17 -0.55 -4.85 -19.26
C ALA A 17 -1.50 -4.90 -20.47
N ILE A 18 -1.56 -3.80 -21.22
CA ILE A 18 -2.22 -3.79 -22.53
C ILE A 18 -1.53 -4.73 -23.54
N GLY A 19 -2.33 -5.32 -24.43
CA GLY A 19 -1.88 -6.11 -25.57
C GLY A 19 -0.93 -5.35 -26.48
N THR A 20 0.10 -6.06 -26.95
CA THR A 20 1.09 -5.56 -27.91
C THR A 20 0.74 -5.89 -29.35
N ASN A 21 0.10 -7.05 -29.59
CA ASN A 21 -0.37 -7.44 -30.91
C ASN A 21 -1.81 -6.97 -31.16
N ASP A 22 -2.63 -6.97 -30.11
CA ASP A 22 -4.02 -6.51 -30.15
C ASP A 22 -4.33 -5.65 -28.93
N THR A 23 -4.43 -4.34 -29.13
CA THR A 23 -4.64 -3.37 -28.04
C THR A 23 -6.01 -3.48 -27.39
N LYS A 24 -6.91 -4.34 -27.90
CA LYS A 24 -8.20 -4.67 -27.27
C LYS A 24 -8.08 -5.76 -26.18
N LYS A 25 -6.90 -6.36 -26.04
CA LYS A 25 -6.64 -7.50 -25.17
C LYS A 25 -5.69 -7.13 -24.03
N VAL A 26 -5.72 -7.95 -22.99
CA VAL A 26 -4.82 -7.86 -21.84
C VAL A 26 -3.67 -8.83 -22.06
N LYS A 27 -2.44 -8.34 -22.00
CA LYS A 27 -1.22 -9.13 -22.01
C LYS A 27 -0.82 -9.52 -20.61
N HIS A 28 -0.23 -10.70 -20.49
CA HIS A 28 0.57 -11.08 -19.32
C HIS A 28 1.95 -11.56 -19.79
N SER A 29 2.97 -11.38 -18.95
CA SER A 29 4.32 -11.93 -19.13
C SER A 29 4.35 -13.43 -18.85
N ASP A 30 5.49 -14.06 -19.12
CA ASP A 30 5.73 -15.42 -18.64
C ASP A 30 5.65 -15.44 -17.11
N PHE A 31 4.90 -16.37 -16.54
CA PHE A 31 4.78 -16.47 -15.09
C PHE A 31 4.61 -17.90 -14.61
N SER A 32 4.87 -18.11 -13.33
CA SER A 32 4.64 -19.36 -12.62
C SER A 32 3.63 -19.15 -11.50
N TYR A 33 2.82 -20.16 -11.21
CA TYR A 33 1.73 -20.10 -10.25
C TYR A 33 1.55 -21.42 -9.50
N GLU A 34 0.81 -21.38 -8.41
CA GLU A 34 0.55 -22.53 -7.55
C GLU A 34 -0.96 -22.74 -7.37
N ILE A 35 -1.41 -23.97 -7.62
CA ILE A 35 -2.76 -24.45 -7.30
C ILE A 35 -2.61 -25.70 -6.46
N LYS A 36 -3.22 -25.72 -5.27
CA LYS A 36 -3.19 -26.86 -4.34
C LYS A 36 -1.77 -27.43 -4.12
N SER A 37 -0.80 -26.54 -3.88
CA SER A 37 0.62 -26.87 -3.65
C SER A 37 1.35 -27.55 -4.81
N LYS A 38 0.82 -27.43 -6.03
CA LYS A 38 1.52 -27.81 -7.26
C LYS A 38 1.85 -26.57 -8.07
N SER A 39 3.10 -26.49 -8.52
CA SER A 39 3.58 -25.39 -9.35
C SER A 39 3.33 -25.66 -10.83
N TYR A 40 2.93 -24.61 -11.54
CA TYR A 40 2.66 -24.59 -12.97
C TYR A 40 3.35 -23.36 -13.58
N SER A 41 3.49 -23.35 -14.90
CA SER A 41 3.97 -22.19 -15.64
C SER A 41 3.08 -21.91 -16.84
N LYS A 42 3.05 -20.64 -17.24
CA LYS A 42 2.31 -20.17 -18.41
C LYS A 42 3.18 -19.20 -19.20
N SER A 43 3.37 -19.49 -20.48
CA SER A 43 4.02 -18.58 -21.41
C SER A 43 3.13 -17.37 -21.71
N SER A 44 3.75 -16.21 -21.94
CA SER A 44 3.13 -14.95 -22.26
C SER A 44 2.10 -15.10 -23.37
N SER A 45 0.93 -14.51 -23.15
CA SER A 45 -0.15 -14.47 -24.14
C SER A 45 -1.03 -13.24 -23.94
N GLU A 46 -1.94 -13.02 -24.88
CA GLU A 46 -2.93 -11.94 -24.84
C GLU A 46 -4.33 -12.56 -24.73
N VAL A 47 -5.13 -12.02 -23.81
CA VAL A 47 -6.46 -12.53 -23.47
C VAL A 47 -7.48 -11.43 -23.67
N ALA A 48 -8.56 -11.74 -24.39
CA ALA A 48 -9.67 -10.83 -24.58
C ALA A 48 -10.46 -10.64 -23.29
N LEU A 49 -10.84 -9.39 -23.01
CA LEU A 49 -11.89 -9.14 -22.02
C LEU A 49 -13.24 -9.62 -22.57
N THR A 50 -14.08 -10.17 -21.72
CA THR A 50 -15.38 -10.73 -22.12
C THR A 50 -16.53 -10.14 -21.30
N GLY A 51 -17.75 -10.25 -21.78
CA GLY A 51 -18.96 -9.82 -21.07
C GLY A 51 -19.58 -8.55 -21.67
N SER A 52 -20.43 -7.90 -20.89
CA SER A 52 -21.24 -6.77 -21.33
C SER A 52 -20.42 -5.48 -21.49
N ALA A 53 -20.90 -4.60 -22.37
CA ALA A 53 -20.37 -3.24 -22.49
C ALA A 53 -20.65 -2.43 -21.22
N ILE A 54 -19.71 -1.56 -20.86
CA ILE A 54 -19.86 -0.60 -19.76
C ILE A 54 -20.40 0.72 -20.31
N PRO A 55 -21.42 1.34 -19.69
CA PRO A 55 -21.90 2.66 -20.10
C PRO A 55 -20.84 3.77 -19.96
N GLN A 56 -21.05 4.86 -20.69
CA GLN A 56 -20.17 6.03 -20.68
C GLN A 56 -19.95 6.58 -19.27
N GLY A 57 -18.69 6.88 -18.94
CA GLY A 57 -18.29 7.53 -17.69
C GLY A 57 -18.38 6.64 -16.45
N LEU A 58 -18.77 5.36 -16.62
CA LEU A 58 -18.84 4.38 -15.55
C LEU A 58 -17.68 3.38 -15.64
N TYR A 59 -17.39 2.77 -14.51
CA TYR A 59 -16.35 1.76 -14.37
C TYR A 59 -16.94 0.36 -14.57
N GLY A 60 -16.11 -0.53 -15.09
CA GLY A 60 -16.31 -1.97 -14.97
C GLY A 60 -15.01 -2.67 -14.66
N ALA A 61 -15.12 -3.92 -14.23
CA ALA A 61 -13.99 -4.71 -13.77
C ALA A 61 -14.01 -6.14 -14.32
N TRP A 62 -12.82 -6.72 -14.39
CA TRP A 62 -12.59 -8.11 -14.78
C TRP A 62 -11.49 -8.73 -13.93
N SER A 63 -11.69 -9.96 -13.48
CA SER A 63 -10.64 -10.80 -12.90
C SER A 63 -10.13 -11.80 -13.93
N LEU A 64 -8.81 -12.03 -13.95
CA LEU A 64 -8.17 -13.03 -14.79
C LEU A 64 -7.69 -14.17 -13.89
N LYS A 65 -8.18 -15.39 -14.13
CA LYS A 65 -7.77 -16.59 -13.40
C LYS A 65 -7.31 -17.67 -14.35
N ILE A 66 -6.41 -18.53 -13.89
CA ILE A 66 -5.85 -19.64 -14.65
C ILE A 66 -6.06 -20.95 -13.89
N ASP A 67 -6.45 -22.00 -14.60
CA ASP A 67 -6.66 -23.33 -14.05
C ASP A 67 -5.42 -24.25 -14.21
N THR A 68 -5.53 -25.50 -13.76
CA THR A 68 -4.44 -26.48 -13.85
C THR A 68 -4.08 -26.90 -15.27
N ASP A 69 -4.98 -26.68 -16.22
CA ASP A 69 -4.75 -26.97 -17.64
C ASP A 69 -4.08 -25.77 -18.35
N GLY A 70 -3.87 -24.68 -17.62
CA GLY A 70 -3.29 -23.44 -18.14
C GLY A 70 -4.28 -22.61 -18.95
N THR A 71 -5.59 -22.86 -18.83
CA THR A 71 -6.64 -22.08 -19.47
C THR A 71 -6.90 -20.83 -18.66
N ILE A 72 -6.84 -19.67 -19.31
CA ILE A 72 -7.15 -18.39 -18.68
C ILE A 72 -8.63 -18.10 -18.88
N THR A 73 -9.34 -17.90 -17.78
CA THR A 73 -10.74 -17.47 -17.75
C THR A 73 -10.80 -16.02 -17.29
N VAL A 74 -11.52 -15.20 -18.06
CA VAL A 74 -11.87 -13.83 -17.68
C VAL A 74 -13.28 -13.82 -17.10
N ALA A 75 -13.42 -13.29 -15.89
CA ALA A 75 -14.73 -13.09 -15.27
C ALA A 75 -14.99 -11.59 -15.07
N ALA A 76 -16.07 -11.10 -15.66
CA ALA A 76 -16.55 -9.74 -15.49
C ALA A 76 -17.25 -9.55 -14.14
N ALA A 77 -17.24 -8.33 -13.61
CA ALA A 77 -18.12 -7.96 -12.50
C ALA A 77 -19.60 -8.07 -12.91
N SER A 78 -20.47 -8.41 -11.95
CA SER A 78 -21.86 -8.82 -12.19
C SER A 78 -22.67 -7.84 -13.05
N ASP A 79 -22.48 -6.55 -12.82
CA ASP A 79 -23.31 -5.47 -13.36
C ASP A 79 -22.50 -4.50 -14.22
N ASN A 80 -21.47 -4.99 -14.92
CA ASN A 80 -20.77 -4.18 -15.92
C ASN A 80 -21.73 -3.55 -16.95
N VAL A 81 -22.88 -4.19 -17.23
CA VAL A 81 -23.91 -3.65 -18.14
C VAL A 81 -24.51 -2.33 -17.68
N THR A 82 -24.66 -2.11 -16.37
CA THR A 82 -25.08 -0.82 -15.80
C THR A 82 -23.89 0.03 -15.39
N GLY A 83 -22.71 -0.56 -15.25
CA GLY A 83 -21.49 0.09 -14.80
C GLY A 83 -21.52 0.46 -13.31
N TYR A 84 -20.38 0.92 -12.82
CA TYR A 84 -20.17 1.30 -11.42
C TYR A 84 -19.64 2.73 -11.30
N ALA A 85 -19.99 3.43 -10.22
CA ALA A 85 -19.58 4.82 -10.02
C ALA A 85 -18.08 5.00 -9.73
N THR A 86 -17.43 3.97 -9.19
CA THR A 86 -15.99 3.98 -8.85
C THR A 86 -15.35 2.66 -9.23
N PRO A 87 -14.03 2.62 -9.47
CA PRO A 87 -13.32 1.37 -9.76
C PRO A 87 -13.43 0.40 -8.58
N ARG A 88 -13.47 0.89 -7.33
CA ARG A 88 -13.56 0.01 -6.16
C ARG A 88 -14.89 -0.74 -6.09
N ILE A 89 -16.02 -0.07 -6.34
CA ILE A 89 -17.34 -0.73 -6.35
C ILE A 89 -17.37 -1.79 -7.46
N ALA A 90 -16.75 -1.52 -8.62
CA ALA A 90 -16.64 -2.53 -9.68
C ALA A 90 -15.83 -3.76 -9.24
N LEU A 91 -14.72 -3.55 -8.53
CA LEU A 91 -13.89 -4.65 -8.00
C LEU A 91 -14.61 -5.46 -6.92
N ASP A 92 -15.35 -4.81 -6.03
CA ASP A 92 -16.11 -5.48 -4.97
C ASP A 92 -17.27 -6.34 -5.54
N ALA A 93 -17.64 -6.12 -6.80
CA ALA A 93 -18.64 -6.91 -7.52
C ALA A 93 -18.03 -8.05 -8.37
N LEU A 94 -16.72 -8.28 -8.29
CA LEU A 94 -16.09 -9.48 -8.85
C LEU A 94 -16.39 -10.71 -8.00
N ASN A 95 -16.38 -11.87 -8.65
CA ASN A 95 -16.54 -13.15 -7.94
C ASN A 95 -15.37 -13.40 -6.99
N VAL A 96 -15.71 -13.91 -5.81
CA VAL A 96 -14.73 -14.28 -4.79
C VAL A 96 -13.77 -15.36 -5.31
N SER A 97 -12.52 -15.32 -4.84
CA SER A 97 -11.51 -16.27 -5.28
C SER A 97 -11.83 -17.71 -4.91
N ASP A 98 -11.77 -18.62 -5.87
CA ASP A 98 -11.84 -20.07 -5.62
C ASP A 98 -10.45 -20.70 -5.34
N SER A 99 -10.45 -21.94 -4.84
CA SER A 99 -9.23 -22.70 -4.55
C SER A 99 -8.74 -23.58 -5.71
N ASP A 100 -9.52 -23.67 -6.79
CA ASP A 100 -9.25 -24.54 -7.94
C ASP A 100 -8.49 -23.81 -9.05
N SER A 101 -8.42 -22.49 -8.97
CA SER A 101 -7.74 -21.61 -9.90
C SER A 101 -6.70 -20.75 -9.19
N ALA A 102 -5.70 -20.29 -9.94
CA ALA A 102 -4.81 -19.21 -9.51
C ALA A 102 -5.26 -17.88 -10.11
N TYR A 103 -5.27 -16.81 -9.32
CA TYR A 103 -5.66 -15.48 -9.78
C TYR A 103 -4.43 -14.71 -10.24
N MET A 104 -4.42 -14.35 -11.53
CA MET A 104 -3.33 -13.60 -12.15
C MET A 104 -3.39 -12.12 -11.76
N GLY A 105 -4.60 -11.58 -11.71
CA GLY A 105 -4.82 -10.17 -11.49
C GLY A 105 -6.22 -9.75 -11.90
N TYR A 106 -6.41 -8.44 -11.96
CA TYR A 106 -7.66 -7.82 -12.36
C TYR A 106 -7.42 -6.54 -13.14
N VAL A 107 -8.43 -6.14 -13.89
CA VAL A 107 -8.44 -4.94 -14.72
C VAL A 107 -9.69 -4.13 -14.42
N THR A 108 -9.53 -2.82 -14.26
CA THR A 108 -10.65 -1.87 -14.24
C THR A 108 -10.55 -0.95 -15.44
N VAL A 109 -11.68 -0.67 -16.07
CA VAL A 109 -11.75 0.23 -17.23
C VAL A 109 -12.89 1.22 -17.06
N THR A 110 -12.68 2.45 -17.48
CA THR A 110 -13.71 3.45 -17.76
C THR A 110 -13.47 4.10 -19.12
N LYS A 111 -14.53 4.59 -19.76
CA LYS A 111 -14.43 5.32 -21.03
C LYS A 111 -15.26 6.59 -20.95
N SER A 112 -14.65 7.70 -21.35
CA SER A 112 -15.23 9.04 -21.20
C SER A 112 -16.23 9.41 -22.29
N ASP A 113 -16.29 8.69 -23.42
CA ASP A 113 -17.18 8.95 -24.54
C ASP A 113 -17.89 7.68 -25.08
N GLY A 114 -19.21 7.59 -24.88
CA GLY A 114 -19.94 6.37 -25.21
C GLY A 114 -19.50 5.14 -24.41
N ALA A 115 -20.03 3.97 -24.78
CA ALA A 115 -19.79 2.73 -24.05
C ALA A 115 -18.40 2.12 -24.36
N PHE A 116 -17.82 1.44 -23.38
CA PHE A 116 -16.68 0.54 -23.58
C PHE A 116 -17.18 -0.87 -23.83
N THR A 117 -16.91 -1.42 -25.01
CA THR A 117 -17.26 -2.80 -25.37
C THR A 117 -16.02 -3.70 -25.33
N PRO A 118 -15.98 -4.72 -24.45
CA PRO A 118 -14.86 -5.68 -24.38
C PRO A 118 -14.55 -6.35 -25.72
N ASP A 119 -13.28 -6.64 -25.98
CA ASP A 119 -12.76 -7.23 -27.24
C ASP A 119 -13.05 -6.42 -28.53
N THR A 120 -13.68 -5.25 -28.40
CA THR A 120 -14.03 -4.36 -29.53
C THR A 120 -13.36 -3.00 -29.39
N THR A 121 -13.42 -2.43 -28.19
CA THR A 121 -12.82 -1.13 -27.89
C THR A 121 -11.35 -1.32 -27.52
N ALA A 122 -10.47 -0.55 -28.14
CA ALA A 122 -9.05 -0.58 -27.83
C ALA A 122 -8.80 0.01 -26.43
N LEU A 123 -7.95 -0.65 -25.63
CA LEU A 123 -7.60 -0.21 -24.28
C LEU A 123 -6.70 1.04 -24.29
N ASP A 124 -5.95 1.27 -25.37
CA ASP A 124 -5.12 2.47 -25.59
C ASP A 124 -5.86 3.63 -26.25
N ALA A 125 -7.17 3.53 -26.44
CA ALA A 125 -7.95 4.64 -26.98
C ALA A 125 -7.84 5.85 -26.05
N SER A 126 -7.69 7.06 -26.60
CA SER A 126 -7.39 8.29 -25.85
C SER A 126 -8.43 8.68 -24.78
N ASN A 127 -9.61 8.09 -24.86
CA ASN A 127 -10.78 8.32 -24.03
C ASN A 127 -11.02 7.19 -23.02
N VAL A 128 -10.18 6.14 -23.05
CA VAL A 128 -10.20 5.01 -22.13
C VAL A 128 -9.18 5.26 -21.03
N THR A 129 -9.57 4.92 -19.80
CA THR A 129 -8.66 4.81 -18.67
C THR A 129 -8.75 3.40 -18.13
N ASP A 130 -7.64 2.69 -18.23
CA ASP A 130 -7.45 1.31 -17.82
C ASP A 130 -6.43 1.22 -16.68
N THR A 131 -6.60 0.22 -15.82
CA THR A 131 -5.67 -0.05 -14.73
C THR A 131 -5.54 -1.54 -14.56
N TYR A 132 -4.30 -2.02 -14.53
CA TYR A 132 -3.94 -3.42 -14.36
C TYR A 132 -3.35 -3.63 -12.99
N THR A 133 -3.71 -4.72 -12.32
CA THR A 133 -3.14 -5.06 -11.04
C THR A 133 -2.99 -6.56 -10.89
N ASP A 134 -1.78 -6.99 -10.55
CA ASP A 134 -1.47 -8.40 -10.31
C ASP A 134 -2.04 -8.88 -8.96
N GLY A 135 -2.50 -10.12 -8.93
CA GLY A 135 -2.99 -10.81 -7.74
C GLY A 135 -4.46 -10.60 -7.41
N LYS A 136 -4.84 -11.04 -6.22
CA LYS A 136 -6.25 -11.02 -5.79
C LYS A 136 -6.66 -9.62 -5.34
N PHE A 137 -7.81 -9.16 -5.81
CA PHE A 137 -8.40 -7.90 -5.34
C PHE A 137 -8.80 -7.95 -3.86
N GLU A 138 -9.14 -9.14 -3.36
CA GLU A 138 -9.59 -9.39 -1.98
C GLU A 138 -8.47 -9.24 -0.94
N ASN A 139 -7.22 -9.49 -1.36
CA ASN A 139 -6.05 -9.33 -0.51
C ASN A 139 -5.69 -7.85 -0.29
N ARG A 140 -6.41 -6.94 -0.94
CA ARG A 140 -6.16 -5.52 -0.96
C ARG A 140 -7.27 -4.78 -0.25
N GLY A 141 -6.89 -3.81 0.56
CA GLY A 141 -7.82 -3.01 1.34
C GLY A 141 -7.17 -1.74 1.87
N GLU A 142 -7.94 -1.02 2.67
CA GLU A 142 -7.42 0.11 3.42
C GLU A 142 -6.30 -0.35 4.36
N PRO A 143 -5.08 0.22 4.24
CA PRO A 143 -4.00 -0.05 5.17
C PRO A 143 -4.47 0.22 6.60
N THR A 144 -4.33 -0.76 7.50
CA THR A 144 -4.66 -0.62 8.93
C THR A 144 -3.41 -0.63 9.80
N SER A 145 -2.27 -0.95 9.20
CA SER A 145 -0.98 -1.02 9.89
C SER A 145 0.14 -0.68 8.92
N ALA A 146 1.14 0.03 9.44
CA ALA A 146 2.35 0.35 8.69
C ALA A 146 3.60 0.15 9.56
N LEU A 147 4.69 -0.28 8.93
CA LEU A 147 6.01 -0.47 9.53
C LEU A 147 7.03 0.27 8.68
N LEU A 148 7.67 1.28 9.27
CA LEU A 148 8.87 1.89 8.71
C LEU A 148 10.09 1.12 9.21
N PHE A 149 10.87 0.55 8.30
CA PHE A 149 12.10 -0.18 8.61
C PHE A 149 13.22 0.25 7.65
N GLY A 150 14.23 0.93 8.18
CA GLY A 150 15.22 1.62 7.35
C GLY A 150 14.55 2.69 6.48
N SER A 151 14.80 2.65 5.17
CA SER A 151 14.16 3.53 4.18
C SER A 151 12.88 2.94 3.58
N ASN A 152 12.46 1.74 4.02
CA ASN A 152 11.32 1.04 3.44
C ASN A 152 10.08 1.18 4.33
N LEU A 153 8.95 1.47 3.68
CA LEU A 153 7.64 1.50 4.28
C LEU A 153 6.86 0.25 3.88
N TYR A 154 6.48 -0.54 4.87
CA TYR A 154 5.65 -1.74 4.70
C TYR A 154 4.25 -1.44 5.22
N VAL A 155 3.22 -1.73 4.43
CA VAL A 155 1.82 -1.52 4.81
C VAL A 155 1.05 -2.85 4.76
N ARG A 156 0.05 -3.00 5.62
CA ARG A 156 -0.86 -4.15 5.62
C ARG A 156 -2.30 -3.71 5.91
N PRO A 157 -3.32 -4.24 5.18
CA PRO A 157 -3.21 -5.06 3.96
C PRO A 157 -2.51 -4.30 2.81
N LYS A 158 -2.28 -4.97 1.67
CA LYS A 158 -1.80 -4.29 0.47
C LYS A 158 -2.82 -3.19 0.11
N PRO A 159 -2.38 -1.97 -0.24
CA PRO A 159 -3.31 -0.89 -0.54
C PRO A 159 -4.13 -1.23 -1.79
N ASN A 160 -5.42 -0.95 -1.72
CA ASN A 160 -6.35 -1.01 -2.87
C ASN A 160 -6.52 0.34 -3.57
N ASP A 161 -5.95 1.42 -3.04
CA ASP A 161 -6.06 2.79 -3.53
C ASP A 161 -4.84 3.62 -3.08
N ILE A 162 -4.82 4.91 -3.39
CA ILE A 162 -3.83 5.87 -2.89
C ILE A 162 -4.22 6.30 -1.48
N TYR A 163 -3.31 6.12 -0.53
CA TYR A 163 -3.48 6.47 0.87
C TYR A 163 -2.42 7.44 1.33
N GLU A 164 -2.84 8.43 2.12
CA GLU A 164 -1.94 9.30 2.84
C GLU A 164 -1.72 8.75 4.26
N LEU A 165 -0.45 8.61 4.65
CA LEU A 165 -0.05 8.13 5.97
C LEU A 165 0.49 9.31 6.77
N GLU A 166 -0.30 9.78 7.72
CA GLU A 166 0.11 10.87 8.59
C GLU A 166 0.87 10.33 9.80
N ALA A 167 2.19 10.60 9.82
CA ALA A 167 2.98 10.29 10.99
C ALA A 167 2.65 11.29 12.11
N LEU A 168 1.94 10.84 13.15
CA LEU A 168 1.79 11.61 14.38
C LEU A 168 3.18 11.92 14.96
N SER A 169 3.66 13.14 14.72
CA SER A 169 4.81 13.71 15.41
C SER A 169 4.39 14.01 16.84
N ILE A 170 4.36 12.98 17.68
CA ILE A 170 4.36 13.19 19.12
C ILE A 170 5.81 13.52 19.44
N ALA A 171 6.16 14.80 19.28
CA ALA A 171 7.31 15.31 19.97
C ALA A 171 7.04 15.06 21.46
N ASP A 172 7.80 14.14 22.06
CA ASP A 172 7.87 14.00 23.50
C ASP A 172 8.39 15.36 23.99
N ARG A 173 7.48 16.25 24.35
CA ARG A 173 7.76 17.56 24.92
C ARG A 173 7.14 17.52 26.30
N PRO A 174 7.85 17.94 27.34
CA PRO A 174 7.24 18.01 28.66
C PRO A 174 6.08 18.98 28.57
N THR A 175 4.91 18.55 29.05
CA THR A 175 3.79 19.46 29.29
C THR A 175 4.25 20.50 30.31
N ALA A 176 3.82 21.75 30.16
CA ALA A 176 4.07 22.75 31.19
C ALA A 176 3.48 22.26 32.52
N PHE A 177 4.25 22.40 33.59
CA PHE A 177 3.80 22.03 34.93
C PHE A 177 2.60 22.89 35.34
N ALA A 178 1.60 22.24 35.93
CA ALA A 178 0.37 22.90 36.38
C ALA A 178 0.59 23.73 37.64
N ASP A 179 1.57 23.36 38.46
CA ASP A 179 1.97 23.99 39.71
C ASP A 179 3.44 23.65 40.02
N ASP A 180 3.96 24.25 41.10
CA ASP A 180 5.36 24.12 41.53
C ASP A 180 5.71 22.73 42.09
N ASP A 181 4.71 21.92 42.45
CA ASP A 181 4.87 20.57 43.01
C ASP A 181 4.72 19.47 41.93
N ALA A 182 4.36 19.85 40.70
CA ALA A 182 4.16 18.91 39.61
C ALA A 182 5.49 18.23 39.21
N VAL A 183 5.44 16.91 39.08
CA VAL A 183 6.56 16.10 38.59
C VAL A 183 6.39 15.83 37.09
N PRO A 184 7.49 15.78 36.30
CA PRO A 184 7.38 15.46 34.90
C PRO A 184 6.88 14.03 34.66
N ASP A 185 5.92 13.90 33.73
CA ASP A 185 5.32 12.61 33.33
C ASP A 185 6.36 11.58 32.89
N ASP A 186 7.41 12.02 32.18
CA ASP A 186 8.60 11.21 31.92
C ASP A 186 9.76 11.68 32.80
N THR A 187 10.08 10.87 33.80
CA THR A 187 11.20 11.08 34.74
C THR A 187 12.55 11.26 34.05
N LYS A 188 12.70 10.89 32.77
CA LYS A 188 13.91 11.18 31.97
C LYS A 188 14.14 12.68 31.74
N TRP A 189 13.10 13.52 31.80
CA TRP A 189 13.24 14.97 31.64
C TRP A 189 14.02 15.64 32.76
N GLY A 190 13.92 15.14 33.99
CA GLY A 190 14.61 15.73 35.15
C GLY A 190 16.13 15.86 34.94
N PRO A 191 16.84 14.75 34.63
CA PRO A 191 18.27 14.79 34.34
C PRO A 191 18.65 15.68 33.14
N VAL A 192 17.80 15.76 32.10
CA VAL A 192 18.05 16.63 30.94
C VAL A 192 17.93 18.11 31.30
N ILE A 193 16.85 18.49 32.00
CA ILE A 193 16.62 19.87 32.44
C ILE A 193 17.75 20.32 33.36
N ALA A 194 18.15 19.47 34.31
CA ALA A 194 19.24 19.77 35.24
C ALA A 194 20.59 19.92 34.54
N SER A 195 20.95 18.99 33.65
CA SER A 195 22.24 19.02 32.95
C SER A 195 22.35 20.15 31.93
N MET A 196 21.28 20.49 31.23
CA MET A 196 21.25 21.64 30.30
C MET A 196 21.27 22.98 31.05
N SER A 197 20.51 23.11 32.14
CA SER A 197 20.55 24.30 32.99
C SER A 197 21.95 24.53 33.58
N ALA A 198 22.59 23.45 34.06
CA ALA A 198 23.97 23.49 34.54
C ALA A 198 24.95 23.90 33.44
N LEU A 199 24.79 23.35 32.23
CA LEU A 199 25.63 23.72 31.08
C LEU A 199 25.50 25.22 30.75
N PHE A 200 24.28 25.75 30.67
CA PHE A 200 24.06 27.19 30.41
C PHE A 200 24.66 28.07 31.50
N PHE A 201 24.53 27.68 32.77
CA PHE A 201 25.13 28.41 33.89
C PHE A 201 26.67 28.43 33.79
N LEU A 202 27.29 27.28 33.55
CA LEU A 202 28.75 27.14 33.46
C LEU A 202 29.34 27.89 32.26
N GLN A 203 28.68 27.81 31.10
CA GLN A 203 29.08 28.56 29.90
C GLN A 203 28.97 30.06 30.13
N ARG A 204 27.90 30.54 30.79
CA ARG A 204 27.74 31.96 31.10
C ARG A 204 28.83 32.47 32.04
N ASN A 205 29.31 31.64 32.96
CA ASN A 205 30.30 32.00 33.95
C ASN A 205 31.76 31.75 33.50
N GLY A 206 31.98 31.30 32.25
CA GLY A 206 33.31 31.10 31.69
C GLY A 206 34.06 29.86 32.19
N GLU A 207 33.35 28.86 32.72
CA GLU A 207 33.96 27.62 33.23
C GLU A 207 34.08 26.55 32.13
N ASP A 208 34.77 26.87 31.04
CA ASP A 208 34.77 26.09 29.79
C ASP A 208 35.20 24.62 29.96
N ALA A 209 36.18 24.36 30.83
CA ALA A 209 36.66 23.01 31.09
C ALA A 209 35.62 22.12 31.80
N ILE A 210 34.80 22.71 32.68
CA ILE A 210 33.73 22.02 33.42
C ILE A 210 32.48 21.92 32.54
N ALA A 211 32.17 22.98 31.80
CA ALA A 211 31.12 22.98 30.79
C ALA A 211 31.31 21.86 29.75
N ALA A 212 32.55 21.62 29.30
CA ALA A 212 32.86 20.51 28.39
C ALA A 212 32.52 19.13 28.97
N GLN A 213 32.76 18.91 30.27
CA GLN A 213 32.41 17.65 30.94
C GLN A 213 30.90 17.50 31.10
N VAL A 214 30.21 18.57 31.50
CA VAL A 214 28.75 18.59 31.65
C VAL A 214 28.06 18.43 30.29
N ALA A 215 28.64 18.97 29.21
CA ALA A 215 28.10 18.82 27.85
C ALA A 215 28.05 17.35 27.40
N VAL A 216 29.02 16.52 27.78
CA VAL A 216 29.00 15.07 27.48
C VAL A 216 27.84 14.38 28.19
N VAL A 217 27.61 14.74 29.46
CA VAL A 217 26.52 14.21 30.29
C VAL A 217 25.15 14.70 29.78
N ALA A 218 25.04 15.98 29.45
CA ALA A 218 23.83 16.57 28.87
C ALA A 218 23.49 15.92 27.52
N LYS A 219 24.49 15.69 26.66
CA LYS A 219 24.31 14.97 25.39
C LYS A 219 23.82 13.53 25.62
N LYS A 220 24.37 12.82 26.62
CA LYS A 220 23.93 11.47 26.98
C LYS A 220 22.47 11.47 27.42
N TYR A 221 22.04 12.37 28.30
CA TYR A 221 20.65 12.43 28.73
C TYR A 221 19.71 12.91 27.61
N MET A 222 20.09 13.89 26.80
CA MET A 222 19.31 14.30 25.63
C MET A 222 19.12 13.14 24.64
N SER A 223 20.16 12.32 24.42
CA SER A 223 20.05 11.12 23.58
C SER A 223 19.15 10.04 24.16
N SER A 224 18.80 10.11 25.46
CA SER A 224 17.86 9.19 26.12
C SER A 224 16.40 9.64 26.02
N ILE A 225 16.18 10.93 25.79
CA ILE A 225 14.84 11.52 25.57
C ILE A 225 14.39 11.38 24.11
N ARG A 226 15.30 11.00 23.19
CA ARG A 226 15.02 10.54 21.81
C ARG A 226 13.77 11.15 21.17
N ALA A 227 13.97 12.21 20.40
CA ALA A 227 12.97 12.72 19.43
C ALA A 227 12.55 11.63 18.40
N ASP A 228 13.28 10.52 18.32
CA ASP A 228 13.18 9.45 17.34
C ASP A 228 12.55 8.16 17.87
N LYS A 229 11.78 8.18 18.97
CA LYS A 229 10.68 7.21 19.08
C LYS A 229 9.63 7.58 18.02
N VAL A 230 9.95 7.28 16.76
CA VAL A 230 8.97 6.86 15.77
C VAL A 230 8.20 5.77 16.51
N LYS A 231 7.03 6.12 17.06
CA LYS A 231 6.05 5.10 17.38
C LYS A 231 5.96 4.28 16.10
N ARG A 232 6.24 2.98 16.16
CA ARG A 232 5.76 2.05 15.12
C ARG A 232 4.35 2.52 14.83
N LEU A 233 4.00 2.73 13.56
CA LEU A 233 2.76 3.41 13.11
C LEU A 233 1.48 2.63 13.51
N LEU A 234 1.59 1.67 14.43
CA LEU A 234 0.53 1.00 15.18
C LEU A 234 -0.36 2.06 15.84
N GLY A 235 -1.52 2.31 15.21
CA GLY A 235 -2.58 3.20 15.72
C GLY A 235 -2.69 4.57 15.04
N GLN A 236 -2.14 4.76 13.84
CA GLN A 236 -2.33 6.00 13.07
C GLN A 236 -3.68 6.07 12.34
N VAL A 237 -4.15 7.30 12.13
CA VAL A 237 -5.31 7.60 11.30
C VAL A 237 -4.86 7.54 9.85
N VAL A 238 -5.46 6.62 9.09
CA VAL A 238 -5.27 6.52 7.65
C VAL A 238 -6.35 7.38 6.98
N GLN A 239 -5.94 8.26 6.08
CA GLN A 239 -6.87 9.09 5.32
C GLN A 239 -6.82 8.69 3.85
N ARG A 240 -8.00 8.57 3.24
CA ARG A 240 -8.16 8.30 1.82
C ARG A 240 -8.22 9.62 1.05
N SER A 241 -7.40 9.76 0.01
CA SER A 241 -7.54 10.84 -0.96
C SER A 241 -8.46 10.39 -2.09
N TYR A 242 -9.30 11.29 -2.58
CA TYR A 242 -10.15 11.09 -3.77
C TYR A 242 -9.63 11.91 -4.95
#